data_AF-A0A7Y0BHI6-F1
#
_entry.id   AF-A0A7Y0BHI6-F1
#
_cell.length_a   1.000
_cell.length_b   1.000
_cell.length_c   1.000
_cell.angle_alpha   90.00
_cell.angle_beta   90.00
_cell.angle_gamma   90.00
#
_symmetry.space_group_name_H-M   'P 1'
#
loop_
_entity.id
_entity.type
_entity.pdbx_description
1 polymer ?
#
loop_
_entity_poly.entity_id
_entity_poly.type
_entity_poly.pdbx_seq_one_letter_code
_entity_poly.pdbx_strand_id
1 'polypeptide(L)'
;MKILFSVLALCLAVLQPPVVLAQVRGAEVPPQSSMPDPVPGVPTSAASSASAGRAMPLGTLASLGADYRIGPNDLMDVEVFGVPDLKRTVRVNSSGQVSLALVGNVEVAGLSAQRAEILIAQKYAEKYLQNPQVSLF
;
A
#
# COMPACT_ATOMS: atom_id res chain seq x y z
N MET A 1 10.01 43.21 -24.69
CA MET A 1 10.65 44.51 -24.37
C MET A 1 9.89 45.15 -23.21
N LYS A 2 10.61 45.65 -22.18
CA LYS A 2 10.23 45.95 -20.77
C LYS A 2 10.60 44.80 -19.81
N ILE A 3 11.83 44.29 -19.83
CA ILE A 3 12.93 44.75 -18.96
C ILE A 3 12.49 45.55 -17.72
N LEU A 4 12.88 45.00 -16.57
CA LEU A 4 13.74 45.70 -15.60
C LEU A 4 13.04 46.74 -14.72
N PHE A 5 12.66 46.38 -13.50
CA PHE A 5 12.91 47.18 -12.29
C PHE A 5 12.73 46.32 -11.02
N SER A 6 13.75 46.35 -10.17
CA SER A 6 13.80 45.90 -8.76
C SER A 6 13.59 44.41 -8.46
N VAL A 7 14.55 43.55 -8.09
CA VAL A 7 15.81 43.67 -7.33
C VAL A 7 15.73 44.61 -6.13
N LEU A 8 16.07 44.06 -4.96
CA LEU A 8 16.43 44.75 -3.71
C LEU A 8 15.36 44.76 -2.60
N ALA A 9 15.08 43.57 -2.07
CA ALA A 9 14.80 43.30 -0.66
C ALA A 9 14.63 41.78 -0.58
N LEU A 10 15.25 40.99 0.28
CA LEU A 10 16.08 41.20 1.45
C LEU A 10 16.41 39.76 1.90
N CYS A 11 17.54 39.58 2.58
CA CYS A 11 17.91 38.36 3.30
C CYS A 11 18.41 37.16 2.48
N LEU A 12 19.71 37.25 2.14
CA LEU A 12 20.66 36.25 2.60
C LEU A 12 20.39 35.93 4.09
N ALA A 13 20.15 34.66 4.42
CA ALA A 13 20.77 33.92 5.53
C ALA A 13 19.96 32.65 5.85
N VAL A 14 20.64 31.68 6.44
CA VAL A 14 20.18 30.35 6.90
C VAL A 14 20.18 29.32 5.76
N LEU A 15 21.31 28.73 5.37
CA LEU A 15 22.35 28.06 6.17
C LEU A 15 21.76 27.06 7.19
N GLN A 16 21.48 25.83 6.71
CA GLN A 16 21.61 24.58 7.48
C GLN A 16 21.36 23.33 6.61
N PRO A 17 22.42 22.57 6.24
CA PRO A 17 22.46 21.12 6.39
C PRO A 17 23.38 20.80 7.59
N PRO A 18 23.08 19.80 8.43
CA PRO A 18 23.33 18.41 8.02
C PRO A 18 22.31 17.40 8.55
N VAL A 19 21.84 16.52 7.65
CA VAL A 19 21.21 15.26 8.01
C VAL A 19 22.16 14.47 8.91
N VAL A 20 21.66 14.19 10.11
CA VAL A 20 22.34 13.56 11.24
C VAL A 20 22.63 12.08 10.93
N LEU A 21 23.89 11.70 11.12
CA LEU A 21 24.37 10.32 11.26
C LEU A 21 23.69 9.67 12.48
N ALA A 22 22.69 8.82 12.24
CA ALA A 22 22.14 7.94 13.25
C ALA A 22 23.15 6.80 13.53
N GLN A 23 23.91 6.97 14.59
CA GLN A 23 24.79 5.99 15.22
C GLN A 23 23.96 4.83 15.79
N VAL A 24 24.10 3.63 15.21
CA VAL A 24 23.72 2.38 15.88
C VAL A 24 24.85 2.02 16.85
N ARG A 25 24.69 2.39 18.13
CA ARG A 25 25.59 2.00 19.21
C ARG A 25 24.83 1.66 20.47
N GLY A 26 25.05 0.44 20.97
CA GLY A 26 24.81 0.09 22.36
C GLY A 26 23.64 -0.87 22.61
N ALA A 27 23.83 -2.14 22.26
CA ALA A 27 23.21 -3.23 23.02
C ALA A 27 24.32 -3.90 23.85
N GLU A 28 24.74 -3.22 24.91
CA GLU A 28 25.53 -3.83 25.97
C GLU A 28 24.55 -4.54 26.91
N VAL A 29 24.49 -5.86 26.82
CA VAL A 29 23.84 -6.69 27.84
C VAL A 29 24.96 -7.37 28.65
N PRO A 30 24.98 -7.20 29.98
CA PRO A 30 26.03 -7.74 30.83
C PRO A 30 25.97 -9.27 30.95
N PRO A 31 27.11 -9.96 31.12
CA PRO A 31 27.15 -11.39 31.38
C PRO A 31 26.82 -11.66 32.85
N GLN A 32 25.63 -12.17 33.15
CA GLN A 32 25.36 -12.80 34.44
C GLN A 32 25.82 -14.27 34.39
N SER A 33 27.08 -14.44 34.75
CA SER A 33 27.64 -15.70 35.24
C SER A 33 26.83 -16.18 36.45
N SER A 34 26.09 -17.27 36.29
CA SER A 34 25.65 -18.12 37.38
C SER A 34 25.66 -19.56 36.90
N MET A 35 26.67 -20.28 37.36
CA MET A 35 26.91 -21.72 37.21
C MET A 35 27.45 -22.17 38.58
N PRO A 36 27.41 -23.46 38.98
CA PRO A 36 26.51 -24.59 38.71
C PRO A 36 25.80 -25.03 40.04
N ASP A 37 24.91 -26.01 40.08
CA ASP A 37 25.26 -27.41 40.38
C ASP A 37 24.19 -28.44 39.93
N PRO A 38 24.60 -29.69 39.71
CA PRO A 38 23.85 -30.72 38.97
C PRO A 38 22.96 -31.58 39.86
N VAL A 39 21.81 -32.03 39.34
CA VAL A 39 21.10 -33.20 39.86
C VAL A 39 21.00 -34.28 38.77
N PRO A 40 21.65 -35.44 38.95
CA PRO A 40 21.52 -36.60 38.08
C PRO A 40 20.17 -37.29 38.33
N GLY A 41 19.39 -37.44 37.27
CA GLY A 41 18.11 -38.13 37.33
C GLY A 41 17.61 -38.50 35.93
N VAL A 42 18.39 -39.30 35.21
CA VAL A 42 17.85 -40.04 34.06
C VAL A 42 17.02 -41.22 34.59
N PRO A 43 15.81 -41.40 34.05
CA PRO A 43 15.56 -42.69 33.42
C PRO A 43 15.38 -42.52 31.91
N THR A 44 16.24 -43.24 31.21
CA THR A 44 16.07 -43.67 29.81
C THR A 44 14.77 -44.46 29.66
N SER A 45 13.97 -44.13 28.65
CA SER A 45 13.01 -44.97 27.92
C SER A 45 12.07 -44.02 27.17
N ALA A 46 11.68 -44.21 25.93
CA ALA A 46 12.06 -45.10 24.85
C ALA A 46 11.36 -44.52 23.60
N ALA A 47 12.01 -44.67 22.45
CA ALA A 47 11.48 -44.69 21.09
C ALA A 47 10.03 -44.20 20.82
N SER A 48 9.96 -43.20 19.93
CA SER A 48 9.20 -43.24 18.68
C SER A 48 7.80 -43.86 18.70
N SER A 49 6.78 -42.99 18.63
CA SER A 49 5.54 -43.31 17.93
C SER A 49 5.22 -42.18 16.95
N ALA A 50 5.47 -42.46 15.67
CA ALA A 50 5.04 -41.65 14.56
C ALA A 50 3.51 -41.61 14.54
N SER A 51 2.92 -40.44 14.86
CA SER A 51 1.52 -40.19 14.60
C SER A 51 1.36 -39.76 13.14
N ALA A 52 1.17 -40.76 12.28
CA ALA A 52 0.50 -40.57 11.00
C ALA A 52 -0.93 -40.10 11.28
N GLY A 53 -1.23 -38.83 11.02
CA GLY A 53 -2.54 -38.31 11.43
C GLY A 53 -2.85 -36.86 11.07
N ARG A 54 -2.65 -36.48 9.81
CA ARG A 54 -3.52 -35.62 8.97
C ARG A 54 -2.65 -35.00 7.88
N ALA A 55 -2.65 -35.63 6.70
CA ALA A 55 -2.45 -34.87 5.48
C ALA A 55 -3.56 -33.82 5.45
N MET A 56 -3.22 -32.59 5.80
CA MET A 56 -4.03 -31.46 5.36
C MET A 56 -4.10 -31.59 3.83
N PRO A 57 -5.27 -31.48 3.19
CA PRO A 57 -5.27 -31.25 1.76
C PRO A 57 -4.39 -30.02 1.58
N LEU A 58 -3.29 -30.15 0.82
CA LEU A 58 -2.48 -29.01 0.42
C LEU A 58 -3.41 -28.17 -0.44
N GLY A 59 -4.16 -27.33 0.26
CA GLY A 59 -5.18 -26.46 -0.24
C GLY A 59 -4.51 -25.54 -1.21
N THR A 60 -4.74 -25.88 -2.47
CA THR A 60 -4.99 -24.92 -3.51
C THR A 60 -3.76 -24.16 -4.00
N LEU A 61 -3.20 -24.68 -5.10
CA LEU A 61 -2.60 -23.89 -6.19
C LEU A 61 -3.52 -22.75 -6.73
N ALA A 62 -4.60 -22.35 -6.04
CA ALA A 62 -5.56 -21.31 -6.48
C ALA A 62 -5.15 -19.89 -6.06
N SER A 63 -3.88 -19.56 -6.25
CA SER A 63 -3.50 -18.14 -6.34
C SER A 63 -2.58 -17.88 -7.52
N LEU A 64 -2.75 -18.64 -8.60
CA LEU A 64 -2.14 -18.35 -9.91
C LEU A 64 -3.05 -17.47 -10.81
N GLY A 65 -3.99 -16.76 -10.21
CA GLY A 65 -4.94 -15.90 -10.92
C GLY A 65 -6.09 -15.46 -10.02
N ALA A 66 -5.80 -15.00 -8.80
CA ALA A 66 -6.83 -14.37 -7.99
C ALA A 66 -7.20 -13.05 -8.69
N ASP A 67 -8.36 -13.03 -9.35
CA ASP A 67 -8.93 -11.81 -9.92
C ASP A 67 -9.03 -10.76 -8.80
N TYR A 68 -8.15 -9.76 -8.85
CA TYR A 68 -8.15 -8.69 -7.86
C TYR A 68 -9.49 -7.96 -7.89
N ARG A 69 -10.07 -7.79 -6.71
CA ARG A 69 -11.31 -7.03 -6.49
C ARG A 69 -11.00 -5.86 -5.59
N ILE A 70 -11.54 -4.71 -5.97
CA ILE A 70 -11.34 -3.45 -5.27
C ILE A 70 -12.04 -3.54 -3.91
N GLY A 71 -11.28 -3.22 -2.86
CA GLY A 71 -11.74 -3.26 -1.48
C GLY A 71 -11.88 -1.85 -0.87
N PRO A 72 -12.62 -1.70 0.24
CA PRO A 72 -12.59 -0.49 1.04
C PRO A 72 -11.18 -0.18 1.52
N ASN A 73 -10.84 1.11 1.61
CA ASN A 73 -9.52 1.63 1.97
C ASN A 73 -8.40 1.44 0.94
N ASP A 74 -8.71 0.89 -0.23
CA ASP A 74 -7.76 0.76 -1.34
C ASP A 74 -7.37 2.13 -1.90
N LEU A 75 -6.12 2.27 -2.34
CA LEU A 75 -5.60 3.49 -2.94
C LEU A 75 -5.37 3.26 -4.42
N MET A 76 -5.99 4.09 -5.26
CA MET A 76 -6.05 3.87 -6.70
C MET A 76 -5.74 5.17 -7.42
N ASP A 77 -5.03 5.08 -8.54
CA ASP A 77 -4.84 6.21 -9.45
C ASP A 77 -5.86 6.16 -10.58
N VAL A 78 -6.60 7.25 -10.78
CA VAL A 78 -7.56 7.37 -11.87
C VAL A 78 -7.02 8.34 -12.89
N GLU A 79 -6.85 7.87 -14.11
CA GLU A 79 -6.41 8.68 -15.24
C GLU A 79 -7.45 8.64 -16.37
N VAL A 80 -7.75 9.80 -16.94
CA VAL A 80 -8.62 9.93 -18.11
C VAL A 80 -7.78 10.41 -19.29
N PHE A 81 -7.74 9.62 -20.36
CA PHE A 81 -6.92 9.91 -21.53
C PHE A 81 -7.30 11.26 -22.17
N GLY A 82 -6.30 12.09 -22.43
CA GLY A 82 -6.47 13.41 -23.03
C GLY A 82 -6.95 14.50 -22.07
N VAL A 83 -7.23 14.18 -20.80
CA VAL A 83 -7.71 15.14 -19.79
C VAL A 83 -6.91 15.01 -18.48
N PRO A 84 -5.67 15.54 -18.43
CA PRO A 84 -4.80 15.40 -17.25
C PRO A 84 -5.34 16.12 -16.01
N ASP A 85 -6.27 17.06 -16.15
CA ASP A 85 -6.92 17.76 -15.02
C ASP A 85 -7.78 16.81 -14.16
N LEU A 86 -8.31 15.74 -14.77
CA LEU A 86 -9.09 14.71 -14.09
C LEU A 86 -8.22 13.63 -13.46
N LYS A 87 -6.90 13.66 -13.69
CA LYS A 87 -5.97 12.70 -13.07
C LYS A 87 -5.85 12.97 -11.57
N ARG A 88 -6.24 11.99 -10.76
CA ARG A 88 -6.22 12.08 -9.30
C ARG A 88 -5.98 10.70 -8.68
N THR A 89 -5.17 10.68 -7.64
CA THR A 89 -5.07 9.53 -6.73
C THR A 89 -6.16 9.63 -5.68
N VAL A 90 -6.94 8.57 -5.52
CA VAL A 90 -8.14 8.53 -4.70
C VAL A 90 -8.17 7.27 -3.85
N ARG A 91 -8.81 7.37 -2.69
CA ARG A 91 -8.98 6.23 -1.78
C ARG A 91 -10.42 5.78 -1.76
N VAL A 92 -10.64 4.46 -1.80
CA VAL A 92 -11.96 3.86 -1.63
C VAL A 92 -12.40 4.06 -0.18
N ASN A 93 -13.58 4.63 0.02
CA ASN A 93 -14.13 4.85 1.35
C ASN A 93 -14.65 3.55 1.98
N SER A 94 -15.07 3.60 3.25
CA SER A 94 -15.62 2.44 3.97
C SER A 94 -16.91 1.88 3.33
N SER A 95 -17.64 2.71 2.59
CA SER A 95 -18.84 2.31 1.84
C SER A 95 -18.51 1.71 0.47
N GLY A 96 -17.23 1.58 0.10
CA GLY A 96 -16.83 1.02 -1.19
C GLY A 96 -16.91 1.97 -2.38
N GLN A 97 -16.97 3.28 -2.12
CA GLN A 97 -17.09 4.31 -3.13
C GLN A 97 -15.82 5.16 -3.24
N VAL A 98 -15.61 5.72 -4.41
CA VAL A 98 -14.52 6.63 -4.75
C VAL A 98 -15.10 8.00 -5.12
N SER A 99 -14.45 9.07 -4.66
CA SER A 99 -14.83 10.44 -5.00
C SER A 99 -14.03 10.94 -6.21
N LEU A 100 -14.71 11.20 -7.32
CA LEU A 100 -14.11 11.69 -8.56
C LEU A 100 -14.61 13.09 -8.91
N ALA A 101 -13.79 13.84 -9.66
CA ALA A 101 -14.17 15.15 -10.16
C ALA A 101 -15.31 15.04 -11.17
N LEU A 102 -16.22 16.02 -11.20
CA LEU A 102 -17.41 16.10 -12.06
C LEU A 102 -18.50 15.06 -11.78
N VAL A 103 -18.17 13.77 -11.68
CA VAL A 103 -19.13 12.67 -11.48
C VAL A 103 -19.46 12.39 -10.02
N GLY A 104 -18.64 12.87 -9.08
CA GLY A 104 -18.88 12.71 -7.64
C GLY A 104 -18.54 11.31 -7.14
N ASN A 105 -19.40 10.75 -6.27
CA ASN A 105 -19.18 9.44 -5.66
C ASN A 105 -19.60 8.31 -6.58
N VAL A 106 -18.70 7.35 -6.80
CA VAL A 106 -18.92 6.18 -7.66
C VAL A 106 -18.63 4.91 -6.88
N GLU A 107 -19.54 3.94 -6.93
CA GLU A 107 -19.36 2.65 -6.27
C GLU A 107 -18.43 1.74 -7.08
N VAL A 108 -17.36 1.26 -6.44
CA VAL A 108 -16.32 0.43 -7.08
C VAL A 108 -15.98 -0.83 -6.29
N ALA A 109 -16.46 -0.96 -5.05
CA ALA A 109 -16.19 -2.14 -4.23
C ALA A 109 -16.70 -3.43 -4.86
N GLY A 110 -15.90 -4.49 -4.75
CA GLY A 110 -16.21 -5.81 -5.29
C GLY A 110 -16.07 -5.93 -6.81
N LEU A 111 -15.89 -4.81 -7.52
CA LEU A 111 -15.57 -4.80 -8.94
C LEU A 111 -14.08 -5.13 -9.15
N SER A 112 -13.79 -5.74 -10.30
CA SER A 112 -12.43 -5.78 -10.81
C SER A 112 -12.07 -4.41 -11.41
N ALA A 113 -10.77 -4.09 -11.48
CA ALA A 113 -10.28 -2.84 -12.07
C ALA A 113 -10.92 -2.54 -13.43
N GLN A 114 -10.96 -3.53 -14.33
CA GLN A 114 -11.58 -3.40 -15.67
C GLN A 114 -13.06 -3.01 -15.63
N ARG A 115 -13.81 -3.57 -14.68
CA ARG A 115 -15.24 -3.26 -14.53
C ARG A 115 -15.45 -1.86 -13.96
N ALA A 116 -14.60 -1.45 -13.02
CA ALA A 116 -14.61 -0.10 -12.48
C ALA A 116 -14.23 0.94 -13.54
N GLU A 117 -13.23 0.67 -14.39
CA GLU A 117 -12.84 1.54 -15.52
C GLU A 117 -14.03 1.80 -16.45
N ILE A 118 -14.72 0.74 -16.87
CA ILE A 118 -15.89 0.83 -17.75
C ILE A 118 -17.02 1.63 -17.10
N LEU A 119 -17.29 1.39 -15.81
CA LEU A 119 -18.35 2.08 -15.08
C LEU A 119 -18.04 3.58 -14.96
N ILE A 120 -16.80 3.92 -14.59
CA ILE A 120 -16.35 5.31 -14.49
C ILE A 120 -16.37 6.00 -15.86
N ALA A 121 -15.93 5.32 -16.92
CA ALA A 121 -15.98 5.84 -18.28
C ALA A 121 -17.43 6.16 -18.70
N GLN A 122 -18.39 5.28 -18.39
CA GLN A 122 -19.81 5.55 -18.64
C GLN A 122 -20.30 6.79 -17.88
N LYS A 123 -19.95 6.92 -16.59
CA LYS A 123 -20.33 8.09 -15.77
C LYS A 123 -19.83 9.41 -16.33
N TYR A 124 -18.60 9.43 -16.86
CA TYR A 124 -18.07 10.62 -17.55
C TYR A 124 -18.74 10.85 -18.91
N ALA A 125 -19.05 9.77 -19.65
CA ALA A 125 -19.67 9.85 -20.97
C ALA A 125 -21.12 10.39 -20.93
N GLU A 126 -21.84 10.20 -19.82
CA GLU A 126 -23.24 10.64 -19.68
C GLU A 126 -23.41 12.16 -19.86
N LYS A 127 -22.46 12.98 -19.36
CA LYS A 127 -22.62 14.45 -19.31
C LYS A 127 -21.38 15.27 -19.60
N TYR A 128 -20.18 14.70 -19.52
CA TYR A 128 -18.96 15.49 -19.45
C TYR A 128 -18.02 15.28 -20.63
N LEU A 129 -17.80 14.03 -21.05
CA LEU A 129 -16.80 13.67 -22.07
C LEU A 129 -17.43 12.88 -23.22
N GLN A 130 -16.86 13.00 -24.42
CA GLN A 130 -17.22 12.16 -25.57
C GLN A 130 -16.22 11.01 -25.68
N ASN A 131 -16.69 9.78 -25.55
CA ASN A 131 -15.88 8.55 -25.61
C ASN A 131 -14.61 8.57 -24.71
N PRO A 132 -14.75 8.79 -23.38
CA PRO A 132 -13.62 8.82 -22.46
C PRO A 132 -12.95 7.46 -22.33
N GLN A 133 -11.62 7.44 -22.29
CA GLN A 133 -10.85 6.25 -21.91
C GLN A 133 -10.28 6.47 -20.51
N VAL A 134 -10.57 5.53 -19.61
CA VAL A 134 -10.19 5.60 -18.21
C VAL A 134 -9.25 4.44 -17.90
N SER A 135 -8.18 4.72 -17.18
CA SER A 135 -7.27 3.70 -16.63
C SER A 135 -7.25 3.78 -15.10
N LEU A 136 -7.28 2.61 -14.46
CA LEU A 136 -7.16 2.45 -13.00
C LEU A 136 -5.90 1.65 -12.66
N PHE A 137 -5.10 2.16 -11.73
CA PHE A 137 -3.87 1.52 -11.22
C PHE A 137 -3.85 1.42 -9.70
#